data_AF-A0A961BNI7-F1
#
_entry.id   AF-A0A961BNI7-F1
#
_cell.length_a   1.000
_cell.length_b   1.000
_cell.length_c   1.000
_cell.angle_alpha   90.00
_cell.angle_beta   90.00
_cell.angle_gamma   90.00
#
_symmetry.space_group_name_H-M   'P 1'
#
loop_
_entity.id
_entity.type
_entity.pdbx_description
1 polymer ?
#
loop_
_entity_poly.entity_id
_entity_poly.type
_entity_poly.pdbx_seq_one_letter_code
_entity_poly.pdbx_strand_id
1 'polypeptide(L)'
;MTDAIPKRRPFSTAERWLIIGQVVIAVVLGVIAFIDSNDPDWGGLVRLVVLMMLVLWLGAIALTAVIAWYLQSPVARVLALVFLPFALFVVAMLALRAG
;
A
#
# COMPACT_ATOMS: atom_id res chain seq x y z
N MET A 1 14.14 29.09 19.55
CA MET A 1 12.83 28.49 19.22
C MET A 1 13.07 27.00 19.09
N THR A 2 12.87 26.24 20.16
CA THR A 2 13.00 24.77 20.12
C THR A 2 11.73 24.23 19.50
N ASP A 3 11.81 23.87 18.22
CA ASP A 3 10.76 23.11 17.53
C ASP A 3 10.47 21.86 18.36
N ALA A 4 9.32 21.84 19.02
CA ALA A 4 8.88 20.67 19.77
C ALA A 4 8.75 19.53 18.76
N ILE A 5 9.62 18.52 18.87
CA ILE A 5 9.55 17.32 18.03
C ILE A 5 8.10 16.81 18.09
N PRO A 6 7.38 16.71 16.96
CA PRO A 6 5.97 16.33 16.97
C PRO A 6 5.81 15.02 17.74
N LYS A 7 5.01 15.06 18.82
CA LYS A 7 4.81 13.89 19.68
C LYS A 7 4.15 12.79 18.85
N ARG A 8 4.90 11.72 18.58
CA ARG A 8 4.44 10.60 17.75
C ARG A 8 3.45 9.75 18.54
N ARG A 9 2.26 9.52 17.99
CA ARG A 9 1.24 8.65 18.61
C ARG A 9 1.44 7.20 18.13
N PRO A 10 1.56 6.21 19.03
CA PRO A 10 1.64 4.82 18.61
C PRO A 10 0.36 4.38 17.87
N PHE A 11 0.48 3.37 17.02
CA PHE A 11 -0.69 2.76 16.39
C PHE A 11 -1.55 2.03 17.42
N SER A 12 -2.84 2.33 17.39
CA SER A 12 -3.90 1.59 18.07
C SER A 12 -4.06 0.19 17.48
N THR A 13 -4.73 -0.70 18.21
CA THR A 13 -5.01 -2.06 17.76
C THR A 13 -5.78 -2.09 16.44
N ALA A 14 -6.78 -1.20 16.26
CA ALA A 14 -7.55 -1.11 15.02
C ALA A 14 -6.68 -0.69 13.82
N GLU A 15 -5.84 0.33 13.97
CA GLU A 15 -4.93 0.78 12.90
C GLU A 15 -3.93 -0.31 12.50
N ARG A 16 -3.43 -1.09 13.47
CA ARG A 16 -2.55 -2.24 13.18
C ARG A 16 -3.28 -3.32 12.39
N TRP A 17 -4.50 -3.65 12.78
CA TRP A 17 -5.31 -4.64 12.05
C TRP A 17 -5.66 -4.18 10.64
N LEU A 18 -5.85 -2.87 10.40
CA LEU A 18 -6.04 -2.33 9.05
C LEU A 18 -4.79 -2.55 8.19
N ILE A 19 -3.60 -2.24 8.72
CA ILE A 19 -2.33 -2.46 8.00
C ILE A 19 -2.14 -3.96 7.71
N ILE A 20 -2.29 -4.82 8.72
CA ILE A 20 -2.15 -6.27 8.59
C ILE A 20 -3.16 -6.81 7.56
N GLY A 21 -4.43 -6.39 7.65
CA GLY A 21 -5.47 -6.82 6.73
C GLY A 21 -5.15 -6.47 5.28
N GLN A 22 -4.64 -5.26 5.02
CA GLN A 22 -4.22 -4.88 3.67
C GLN A 22 -3.02 -5.68 3.17
N VAL A 23 -2.02 -5.93 4.03
CA VAL A 23 -0.87 -6.77 3.66
C VAL A 23 -1.34 -8.19 3.32
N VAL A 24 -2.23 -8.77 4.13
CA VAL A 24 -2.80 -10.10 3.89
C VAL A 24 -3.55 -10.13 2.55
N ILE A 25 -4.43 -9.16 2.29
CA ILE A 25 -5.17 -9.06 1.03
C ILE A 25 -4.20 -8.95 -0.16
N ALA A 26 -3.22 -8.06 -0.08
CA ALA A 26 -2.23 -7.86 -1.14
C ALA A 26 -1.47 -9.15 -1.46
N VAL A 27 -1.01 -9.86 -0.42
CA VAL A 27 -0.28 -11.13 -0.59
C VAL A 27 -1.19 -12.21 -1.17
N VAL A 28 -2.42 -12.38 -0.66
CA VAL A 28 -3.36 -13.39 -1.17
C VAL A 28 -3.68 -13.15 -2.64
N LEU A 29 -4.03 -11.91 -3.01
CA LEU A 29 -4.32 -11.56 -4.40
C LEU A 29 -3.07 -11.70 -5.29
N GLY A 30 -1.89 -11.32 -4.79
CA GLY A 30 -0.63 -11.48 -5.49
C GLY A 30 -0.30 -12.95 -5.78
N VAL A 31 -0.54 -13.85 -4.83
CA VAL A 31 -0.35 -15.30 -5.01
C VAL A 31 -1.32 -15.86 -6.04
N ILE A 32 -2.61 -15.50 -5.96
CA ILE A 32 -3.62 -15.94 -6.95
C ILE A 32 -3.21 -15.48 -8.34
N ALA A 33 -2.91 -14.19 -8.52
CA ALA A 33 -2.47 -13.65 -9.80
C ALA A 33 -1.19 -14.31 -10.32
N PHE A 34 -0.25 -14.66 -9.42
CA PHE A 34 0.98 -15.35 -9.80
C PHE A 34 0.72 -16.79 -10.28
N ILE A 35 -0.21 -17.51 -9.64
CA ILE A 35 -0.63 -18.84 -10.07
C ILE A 35 -1.33 -18.77 -11.43
N ASP A 36 -2.26 -17.83 -11.59
CA ASP A 36 -3.03 -17.65 -12.84
C ASP A 36 -2.14 -17.22 -14.02
N SER A 37 -1.04 -16.49 -13.74
CA SER A 37 -0.09 -16.05 -14.76
C SER A 37 0.78 -17.17 -15.37
N ASN A 38 0.49 -18.44 -15.14
CA ASN A 38 1.27 -19.58 -15.64
C ASN A 38 0.95 -19.97 -17.10
N ASP A 39 0.46 -19.02 -17.90
CA ASP A 39 0.10 -19.23 -19.31
C ASP A 39 1.36 -19.49 -20.18
N PRO A 40 1.35 -20.47 -21.11
CA PRO A 40 2.56 -20.91 -21.83
C PRO A 40 3.21 -19.85 -22.71
N ASP A 41 2.41 -18.93 -23.26
CA ASP A 41 2.88 -17.98 -24.28
C ASP A 41 3.41 -16.67 -23.69
N TRP A 42 2.88 -16.22 -22.54
CA TRP A 42 3.17 -14.90 -21.96
C TRP A 42 3.49 -14.92 -20.47
N GLY A 43 3.55 -16.10 -19.84
CA GLY A 43 3.57 -16.22 -18.38
C GLY A 43 4.77 -15.54 -17.71
N GLY A 44 5.94 -15.48 -18.36
CA GLY A 44 7.11 -14.78 -17.82
C GLY A 44 6.88 -13.26 -17.66
N LEU A 45 6.30 -12.62 -18.67
CA LEU A 45 6.01 -11.19 -18.65
C LEU A 45 4.88 -10.87 -17.67
N VAL A 46 3.81 -11.67 -17.68
CA VAL A 46 2.67 -11.48 -16.76
C VAL A 46 3.12 -11.66 -15.30
N ARG A 47 3.94 -12.67 -14.99
CA ARG A 47 4.53 -12.85 -13.66
C ARG A 47 5.33 -11.63 -13.20
N LEU A 48 6.16 -11.08 -14.08
CA LEU A 48 6.94 -9.88 -13.78
C LEU A 48 6.01 -8.71 -13.43
N VAL A 49 4.95 -8.51 -14.21
CA VAL A 49 3.96 -7.45 -13.96
C VAL A 49 3.24 -7.67 -12.63
N VAL A 50 2.82 -8.91 -12.32
CA VAL A 50 2.17 -9.26 -11.04
C VAL A 50 3.09 -8.98 -9.87
N LEU A 51 4.35 -9.40 -9.94
CA LEU A 51 5.35 -9.14 -8.89
C LEU A 51 5.61 -7.65 -8.72
N MET A 52 5.74 -6.90 -9.82
CA MET A 52 5.92 -5.45 -9.79
C MET A 52 4.72 -4.75 -9.14
N MET A 53 3.50 -5.13 -9.50
CA MET A 53 2.28 -4.60 -8.88
C MET A 53 2.21 -4.92 -7.39
N LEU A 54 2.55 -6.14 -6.98
CA LEU A 54 2.58 -6.55 -5.58
C LEU A 54 3.57 -5.69 -4.77
N VAL A 55 4.79 -5.50 -5.29
CA VAL A 55 5.81 -4.68 -4.64
C VAL A 55 5.36 -3.22 -4.52
N LEU A 56 4.76 -2.66 -5.57
CA LEU A 56 4.22 -1.29 -5.53
C LEU A 56 3.10 -1.16 -4.49
N TRP A 57 2.23 -2.15 -4.39
CA TRP A 57 1.13 -2.12 -3.43
C TRP A 57 1.63 -2.20 -1.98
N LEU A 58 2.59 -3.09 -1.70
CA LEU A 58 3.23 -3.19 -0.39
C LEU A 58 3.99 -1.90 -0.04
N GLY A 59 4.67 -1.30 -1.01
CA GLY A 59 5.32 0.00 -0.86
C GLY A 59 4.33 1.12 -0.51
N ALA A 60 3.16 1.15 -1.16
CA ALA A 60 2.11 2.12 -0.88
C ALA A 60 1.53 1.95 0.53
N ILE A 61 1.33 0.71 1.00
CA ILE A 61 0.91 0.42 2.38
C ILE A 61 1.96 0.93 3.38
N ALA A 62 3.24 0.62 3.16
CA ALA A 62 4.32 1.05 4.04
C ALA A 62 4.45 2.58 4.09
N LEU A 63 4.43 3.24 2.94
CA LEU A 63 4.46 4.70 2.85
C LEU A 63 3.26 5.34 3.57
N THR A 64 2.08 4.76 3.38
CA THR A 64 0.86 5.23 4.06
C THR A 64 0.96 5.06 5.57
N ALA A 65 1.51 3.94 6.05
CA ALA A 65 1.75 3.75 7.47
C ALA A 65 2.73 4.80 8.01
N VAL A 66 3.80 5.12 7.28
CA VAL A 66 4.73 6.21 7.65
C VAL A 66 4.00 7.55 7.74
N ILE A 67 3.18 7.90 6.74
CA ILE A 67 2.40 9.15 6.74
C ILE A 67 1.42 9.18 7.92
N ALA A 68 0.68 8.10 8.14
CA ALA A 68 -0.27 7.96 9.24
C ALA A 68 0.42 8.02 10.62
N TRP A 69 1.72 7.76 10.70
CA TRP A 69 2.47 7.93 11.95
C TRP A 69 2.66 9.40 12.34
N TYR A 70 2.69 10.31 11.36
CA TYR A 70 2.80 11.76 11.59
C TYR A 70 1.45 12.44 11.85
N LEU A 71 0.32 11.77 11.56
CA LEU A 71 -1.02 12.32 11.77
C LEU A 71 -1.43 12.21 13.25
N GLN A 72 -1.86 13.34 13.82
CA GLN A 72 -2.33 13.42 15.21
C GLN A 72 -3.80 12.97 15.35
N SER A 73 -4.62 13.20 14.32
CA SER A 73 -6.06 12.87 14.34
C SER A 73 -6.29 11.38 14.06
N PRO A 74 -7.00 10.63 14.93
CA PRO A 74 -7.31 9.22 14.71
C PRO A 74 -8.16 9.00 13.45
N VAL A 75 -9.08 9.91 13.15
CA VAL A 75 -9.91 9.84 11.94
C VAL A 75 -9.05 10.01 10.71
N ALA A 76 -8.15 11.00 10.70
CA ALA A 76 -7.25 11.22 9.57
C ALA A 76 -6.31 10.03 9.33
N ARG A 77 -5.85 9.36 10.41
CA ARG A 77 -5.04 8.13 10.31
C ARG A 77 -5.81 6.99 9.65
N VAL A 78 -7.03 6.72 10.12
CA VAL A 78 -7.86 5.66 9.54
C VAL A 78 -8.17 5.96 8.08
N LEU A 79 -8.56 7.20 7.76
CA LEU A 79 -8.81 7.60 6.37
C LEU A 79 -7.56 7.46 5.49
N ALA A 80 -6.40 7.91 5.98
CA ALA A 80 -5.13 7.74 5.28
C ALA A 80 -4.83 6.25 5.06
N LEU A 81 -4.88 5.43 6.12
CA LEU A 81 -4.62 3.99 6.02
C LEU A 81 -5.54 3.29 5.03
N VAL A 82 -6.82 3.66 4.97
CA VAL A 82 -7.80 3.00 4.08
C VAL A 82 -7.70 3.49 2.64
N PHE A 83 -7.60 4.80 2.41
CA PHE A 83 -7.77 5.39 1.07
C PHE A 83 -6.48 5.79 0.38
N LEU A 84 -5.43 6.14 1.14
CA LEU A 84 -4.19 6.63 0.56
C LEU A 84 -3.45 5.60 -0.30
N PRO A 85 -3.40 4.29 0.03
CA PRO A 85 -2.76 3.29 -0.83
C PRO A 85 -3.45 3.21 -2.21
N PHE A 86 -4.79 3.26 -2.22
CA PHE A 86 -5.57 3.28 -3.45
C PHE A 86 -5.34 4.57 -4.25
N ALA A 87 -5.33 5.73 -3.58
CA ALA A 87 -5.07 7.01 -4.24
C ALA A 87 -3.68 7.05 -4.89
N LEU A 88 -2.65 6.58 -4.18
CA LEU A 88 -1.29 6.48 -4.71
C LEU A 88 -1.21 5.56 -5.93
N PHE A 89 -1.92 4.44 -5.89
CA PHE A 89 -1.98 3.52 -7.02
C PHE A 89 -2.65 4.17 -8.25
N VAL A 90 -3.79 4.83 -8.06
CA VAL A 90 -4.48 5.54 -9.15
C VAL A 90 -3.58 6.62 -9.75
N VAL A 91 -2.89 7.40 -8.91
CA VAL A 91 -1.94 8.43 -9.38
C VAL A 91 -0.79 7.80 -10.17
N ALA A 92 -0.22 6.68 -9.71
CA ALA A 92 0.83 5.98 -10.45
C ALA A 92 0.36 5.51 -11.83
N MET A 93 -0.85 4.95 -11.91
CA MET A 93 -1.45 4.52 -13.18
C MET A 93 -1.72 5.69 -14.13
N LEU A 94 -2.19 6.83 -13.60
CA LEU A 94 -2.39 8.04 -14.40
C LEU A 94 -1.07 8.62 -14.90
N ALA A 95 -0.02 8.61 -14.08
CA ALA A 95 1.30 9.08 -14.47
C ALA A 95 1.91 8.23 -15.60
N LEU A 96 1.74 6.91 -15.54
CA LEU A 96 2.18 6.00 -16.60
C LEU A 96 1.42 6.20 -17.92
N ARG A 97 0.19 6.71 -17.89
CA ARG A 97 -0.59 7.00 -19.10
C ARG A 97 -0.19 8.31 -19.77
N ALA A 98 0.37 9.26 -19.02
CA ALA A 98 0.64 10.62 -19.49
C ALA A 98 2.03 10.81 -20.11
N GLY A 99 2.92 9.82 -19.98
CA GLY A 99 4.24 9.78 -20.61
C GLY A 99 4.26 8.83 -21.80
#